data_AF-Q7X0D2-F1
#
_entry.id   AF-Q7X0D2-F1
#
_cell.length_a   1.000
_cell.length_b   1.000
_cell.length_c   1.000
_cell.angle_alpha   90.00
_cell.angle_beta   90.00
_cell.angle_gamma   90.00
#
_symmetry.space_group_name_H-M   'P 1'
#
loop_
_entity.id
_entity.type
_entity.pdbx_description
1 polymer ?
#
loop_
_entity_poly.entity_id
_entity_poly.type
_entity_poly.pdbx_seq_one_letter_code
_entity_poly.pdbx_strand_id
1 'polypeptide(L)'
;FRVLAKILRLSGGDHLHTGTVVGKLEGDRQTTLGFIDQLRESFVPEDRSRGIFFDQDWGSMPGVFAVASGGIHVWHMPALVAIFGDDSVLQFGGGTHGHPWGSAAGAAANRVALEACVKARNAGREIEKESRDILMEAAKHSPELAIALET
;
A
#
# COMPACT_ATOMS: atom_id res chain seq x y z
N PHE A 1 15.31 -4.07 9.01
CA PHE A 1 13.91 -4.54 9.08
C PHE A 1 13.70 -5.95 8.52
N ARG A 2 14.14 -6.29 7.29
CA ARG A 2 13.88 -7.59 6.64
C ARG A 2 14.11 -8.85 7.49
N VAL A 3 15.13 -8.88 8.35
CA VAL A 3 15.38 -10.01 9.27
C VAL A 3 14.26 -10.16 10.30
N LEU A 4 13.74 -9.05 10.84
CA LEU A 4 12.60 -9.06 11.76
C LEU A 4 11.31 -9.51 11.07
N ALA A 5 11.12 -9.16 9.80
CA ALA A 5 9.98 -9.65 9.00
C ALA A 5 10.00 -11.19 8.88
N LYS A 6 11.17 -11.79 8.64
CA LYS A 6 11.34 -13.25 8.65
C LYS A 6 11.02 -13.86 10.02
N ILE A 7 11.52 -13.26 11.09
CA ILE A 7 11.28 -13.72 12.47
C ILE A 7 9.78 -13.69 12.80
N LEU A 8 9.08 -12.62 12.40
CA LEU A 8 7.63 -12.51 12.61
C LEU A 8 6.87 -13.58 11.83
N ARG A 9 7.18 -13.78 10.53
CA ARG A 9 6.51 -14.81 9.72
C ARG A 9 6.67 -16.21 10.34
N LEU A 10 7.87 -16.53 10.85
CA LEU A 10 8.13 -17.78 11.60
C LEU A 10 7.37 -17.85 12.93
N SER A 11 7.26 -16.73 13.66
CA SER A 11 6.57 -16.66 14.95
C SER A 11 5.05 -16.81 14.83
N GLY A 12 4.49 -16.52 13.65
CA GLY A 12 3.05 -16.55 13.38
C GLY A 12 2.39 -15.20 13.65
N GLY A 13 2.21 -14.41 12.59
CA GLY A 13 1.39 -13.22 12.61
C GLY A 13 0.76 -13.01 11.24
N ASP A 14 -0.52 -12.66 11.21
CA ASP A 14 -1.25 -12.54 9.95
C ASP A 14 -0.90 -11.24 9.20
N HIS A 15 -0.62 -10.16 9.94
CA HIS A 15 -0.33 -8.83 9.41
C HIS A 15 1.00 -8.27 9.99
N LEU A 16 1.77 -7.54 9.18
CA LEU A 16 2.95 -6.80 9.65
C LEU A 16 3.05 -5.42 8.99
N HIS A 17 3.32 -4.38 9.78
CA HIS A 17 3.61 -3.04 9.27
C HIS A 17 4.92 -3.01 8.49
N THR A 18 4.86 -2.56 7.24
CA THR A 18 5.98 -2.61 6.27
C THR A 18 6.43 -1.22 5.80
N GLY A 19 5.93 -0.15 6.41
CA GLY A 19 6.16 1.23 5.95
C GLY A 19 5.27 1.59 4.76
N THR A 20 5.43 2.81 4.24
CA THR A 20 4.56 3.37 3.20
C THR A 20 5.28 3.84 1.96
N VAL A 21 6.62 3.99 2.01
CA VAL A 21 7.48 4.60 0.98
C VAL A 21 7.21 6.10 0.75
N VAL A 22 5.94 6.48 0.60
CA VAL A 22 5.49 7.84 0.28
C VAL A 22 4.91 8.60 1.48
N GLY A 23 4.76 7.94 2.63
CA GLY A 23 4.22 8.55 3.83
C GLY A 23 5.29 9.24 4.69
N LYS A 24 4.94 9.51 5.95
CA LYS A 24 5.78 10.32 6.86
C LYS A 24 7.04 9.62 7.39
N LEU A 25 7.07 8.29 7.33
CA LEU A 25 8.14 7.46 7.90
C LEU A 25 9.08 7.01 6.78
N GLU A 26 10.36 6.86 7.09
CA GLU A 26 11.37 6.41 6.14
C GLU A 26 11.01 5.05 5.51
N GLY A 27 11.22 4.93 4.20
CA GLY A 27 11.06 3.68 3.47
C GLY A 27 11.59 3.78 2.05
N ASP A 28 12.77 3.22 1.77
CA ASP A 28 13.25 3.05 0.41
C ASP A 28 12.38 2.04 -0.36
N ARG A 29 12.02 2.35 -1.60
CA ARG A 29 11.08 1.55 -2.41
C ARG A 29 11.62 0.16 -2.70
N GLN A 30 12.89 0.04 -3.12
CA GLN A 30 13.46 -1.27 -3.50
C GLN A 30 13.64 -2.17 -2.29
N THR A 31 14.13 -1.60 -1.19
CA THR A 31 14.25 -2.30 0.08
C THR A 31 12.88 -2.77 0.59
N THR A 32 11.85 -1.94 0.43
CA THR A 32 10.47 -2.23 0.85
C THR A 32 9.87 -3.39 0.06
N LEU A 33 9.98 -3.36 -1.26
CA LEU A 33 9.56 -4.47 -2.11
C LEU A 33 10.26 -5.76 -1.69
N GLY A 34 11.58 -5.72 -1.46
CA GLY A 34 12.35 -6.90 -1.07
C GLY A 34 11.88 -7.55 0.23
N PHE A 35 11.46 -6.79 1.25
CA PHE A 35 10.94 -7.40 2.48
C PHE A 35 9.43 -7.69 2.45
N ILE A 36 8.67 -7.11 1.51
CA ILE A 36 7.29 -7.54 1.23
C ILE A 36 7.30 -8.91 0.54
N ASP A 37 8.20 -9.13 -0.42
CA ASP A 37 8.37 -10.43 -1.09
C ASP A 37 8.67 -11.52 -0.04
N GLN A 38 9.51 -11.22 0.94
CA GLN A 38 9.81 -12.13 2.06
C GLN A 38 8.61 -12.49 2.95
N LEU A 39 7.59 -11.63 3.00
CA LEU A 39 6.37 -11.88 3.77
C LEU A 39 5.34 -12.69 2.99
N ARG A 40 5.30 -12.57 1.66
CA ARG A 40 4.21 -13.10 0.83
C ARG A 40 4.57 -14.35 0.06
N GLU A 41 5.74 -14.35 -0.56
CA GLU A 41 6.08 -15.38 -1.53
C GLU A 41 6.48 -16.69 -0.85
N SER A 42 6.25 -17.80 -1.54
CA SER A 42 6.75 -19.12 -1.13
C SER A 42 8.25 -19.27 -1.37
N PHE A 43 8.78 -18.61 -2.41
CA PHE A 43 10.20 -18.60 -2.72
C PHE A 43 10.63 -17.20 -3.15
N VAL A 44 11.70 -16.68 -2.57
CA VAL A 44 12.29 -15.37 -2.89
C VAL A 44 13.74 -15.55 -3.31
N PRO A 45 14.10 -15.34 -4.59
CA PRO A 45 15.47 -15.45 -5.05
C PRO A 45 16.36 -14.31 -4.52
N GLU A 46 17.66 -14.53 -4.53
CA GLU A 46 18.66 -13.51 -4.26
C GLU A 46 18.55 -12.32 -5.21
N ASP A 47 18.54 -11.11 -4.65
CA ASP A 47 18.52 -9.86 -5.39
C ASP A 47 19.12 -8.73 -4.53
N ARG A 48 20.42 -8.46 -4.72
CA ARG A 48 21.12 -7.38 -4.00
C ARG A 48 20.49 -6.00 -4.24
N SER A 49 19.84 -5.76 -5.36
CA SER A 49 19.23 -4.45 -5.67
C SER A 49 18.03 -4.16 -4.76
N ARG A 50 17.35 -5.20 -4.27
CA ARG A 50 16.29 -5.14 -3.25
C ARG A 50 16.78 -5.49 -1.84
N GLY A 51 18.09 -5.70 -1.70
CA GLY A 51 18.72 -6.10 -0.46
C GLY A 51 18.35 -7.51 0.01
N ILE A 52 18.03 -8.42 -0.90
CA ILE A 52 17.89 -9.85 -0.61
C ILE A 52 19.26 -10.49 -0.82
N PHE A 53 19.84 -11.07 0.23
CA PHE A 53 21.23 -11.55 0.22
C PHE A 53 21.36 -13.06 -0.03
N PHE A 54 20.26 -13.79 0.09
CA PHE A 54 20.18 -15.24 -0.01
C PHE A 54 18.83 -15.62 -0.60
N ASP A 55 18.81 -16.70 -1.37
CA ASP A 55 17.57 -17.39 -1.71
C ASP A 55 16.86 -17.79 -0.41
N GLN A 56 15.54 -17.61 -0.38
CA GLN A 56 14.71 -17.99 0.74
C GLN A 56 13.51 -18.80 0.26
N ASP A 57 13.50 -20.08 0.64
CA ASP A 57 12.33 -20.95 0.51
C ASP A 57 11.54 -20.94 1.83
N TRP A 58 10.24 -20.70 1.74
CA TRP A 58 9.27 -20.72 2.84
C TRP A 58 8.38 -21.98 2.80
N GLY A 59 8.55 -22.83 1.79
CA GLY A 59 7.70 -23.99 1.54
C GLY A 59 6.23 -23.59 1.44
N SER A 60 5.38 -24.28 2.21
CA SER A 60 3.94 -23.99 2.28
C SER A 60 3.56 -23.07 3.44
N MET A 61 4.52 -22.40 4.08
CA MET A 61 4.21 -21.46 5.17
C MET A 61 3.32 -20.34 4.63
N PRO A 62 2.16 -20.05 5.27
CA PRO A 62 1.30 -18.96 4.85
C PRO A 62 2.05 -17.63 4.74
N GLY A 63 1.59 -16.79 3.82
CA GLY A 63 2.05 -15.41 3.69
C GLY A 63 1.50 -14.52 4.81
N VAL A 64 2.07 -13.33 4.92
CA VAL A 64 1.68 -12.28 5.88
C VAL A 64 1.25 -11.05 5.08
N PHE A 65 0.11 -10.46 5.42
CA PHE A 65 -0.34 -9.21 4.80
C PHE A 65 0.60 -8.06 5.18
N ALA A 66 1.09 -7.35 4.16
CA ALA A 66 1.86 -6.14 4.32
C ALA A 66 0.92 -4.98 4.66
N VAL A 67 1.17 -4.29 5.78
CA VAL A 67 0.39 -3.14 6.23
C VAL A 67 1.15 -1.84 5.94
N ALA A 68 0.61 -1.03 5.04
CA ALA A 68 1.10 0.32 4.76
C ALA A 68 0.35 1.33 5.64
N SER A 69 1.06 1.96 6.56
CA SER A 69 0.47 2.88 7.55
C SER A 69 1.42 4.02 7.92
N GLY A 70 0.86 5.21 8.07
CA GLY A 70 1.57 6.39 8.58
C GLY A 70 1.71 7.53 7.57
N GLY A 71 0.97 8.61 7.78
CA GLY A 71 1.08 9.84 6.99
C GLY A 71 0.61 9.71 5.54
N ILE A 72 -0.31 8.80 5.25
CA ILE A 72 -0.89 8.59 3.92
C ILE A 72 -2.30 9.18 3.81
N HIS A 73 -2.68 9.60 2.60
CA HIS A 73 -3.95 10.24 2.23
C HIS A 73 -4.28 9.88 0.77
N VAL A 74 -5.43 10.32 0.24
CA VAL A 74 -5.99 9.88 -1.05
C VAL A 74 -5.05 10.06 -2.25
N TRP A 75 -4.21 11.09 -2.27
CA TRP A 75 -3.22 11.30 -3.35
C TRP A 75 -2.15 10.21 -3.42
N HIS A 76 -1.89 9.50 -2.32
CA HIS A 76 -0.95 8.38 -2.28
C HIS A 76 -1.56 7.08 -2.81
N MET A 77 -2.88 7.00 -3.00
CA MET A 77 -3.56 5.75 -3.33
C MET A 77 -2.99 5.04 -4.59
N PRO A 78 -2.74 5.74 -5.72
CA PRO A 78 -2.20 5.07 -6.91
C PRO A 78 -0.81 4.45 -6.66
N ALA A 79 0.08 5.18 -5.97
CA ALA A 79 1.41 4.68 -5.61
C ALA A 79 1.32 3.51 -4.63
N LEU A 80 0.44 3.57 -3.64
CA LEU A 80 0.25 2.48 -2.68
C LEU A 80 -0.27 1.21 -3.38
N VAL A 81 -1.25 1.33 -4.27
CA VAL A 81 -1.76 0.19 -5.06
C VAL A 81 -0.67 -0.38 -5.96
N ALA A 82 0.17 0.46 -6.56
CA ALA A 82 1.29 0.02 -7.41
C ALA A 82 2.41 -0.67 -6.62
N ILE A 83 2.71 -0.20 -5.40
CA ILE A 83 3.79 -0.75 -4.56
C ILE A 83 3.34 -2.03 -3.85
N PHE A 84 2.16 -2.01 -3.22
CA PHE A 84 1.74 -3.06 -2.30
C PHE A 84 0.80 -4.08 -2.94
N GLY A 85 0.14 -3.77 -4.07
CA GLY A 85 -0.80 -4.69 -4.70
C GLY A 85 -2.01 -5.04 -3.84
N ASP A 86 -2.72 -6.11 -4.23
CA ASP A 86 -4.02 -6.47 -3.64
C ASP A 86 -3.90 -7.07 -2.23
N ASP A 87 -2.86 -7.86 -1.97
CA ASP A 87 -2.67 -8.53 -0.68
C ASP A 87 -2.04 -7.61 0.38
N SER A 88 -2.65 -6.45 0.60
CA SER A 88 -2.19 -5.41 1.51
C SER A 88 -3.29 -4.78 2.34
N VAL A 89 -2.89 -4.14 3.44
CA VAL A 89 -3.78 -3.29 4.24
C VAL A 89 -3.25 -1.86 4.20
N LEU A 90 -4.05 -0.93 3.68
CA LEU A 90 -3.71 0.48 3.61
C LEU A 90 -4.45 1.25 4.73
N GLN A 91 -3.70 1.82 5.67
CA GLN A 91 -4.27 2.43 6.87
C GLN A 91 -4.21 3.96 6.84
N PHE A 92 -5.39 4.58 6.78
CA PHE A 92 -5.57 6.03 6.75
C PHE A 92 -6.10 6.52 8.09
N GLY A 93 -5.20 6.82 9.05
CA GLY A 93 -5.60 7.40 10.33
C GLY A 93 -5.99 8.87 10.19
N GLY A 94 -5.00 9.76 10.14
CA GLY A 94 -5.22 11.19 9.88
C GLY A 94 -5.95 11.46 8.55
N GLY A 95 -5.63 10.69 7.51
CA GLY A 95 -6.32 10.76 6.21
C GLY A 95 -7.78 10.31 6.19
N THR A 96 -8.33 9.83 7.32
CA THR A 96 -9.77 9.57 7.49
C THR A 96 -10.36 10.57 8.47
N HIS A 97 -9.82 10.63 9.68
CA HIS A 97 -10.39 11.44 10.76
C HIS A 97 -10.20 12.94 10.56
N GLY A 98 -9.19 13.36 9.79
CA GLY A 98 -8.94 14.76 9.43
C GLY A 98 -9.80 15.28 8.28
N HIS A 99 -10.68 14.46 7.70
CA HIS A 99 -11.55 14.89 6.61
C HIS A 99 -12.51 16.01 7.07
N PRO A 100 -12.67 17.13 6.32
CA PRO A 100 -13.49 18.26 6.73
C PRO A 100 -14.95 17.93 7.08
N TRP A 101 -15.50 16.88 6.47
CA TRP A 101 -16.87 16.41 6.71
C TRP A 101 -16.96 15.22 7.68
N GLY A 102 -15.92 14.99 8.47
CA GLY A 102 -15.88 13.93 9.49
C GLY A 102 -15.50 12.56 8.96
N SER A 103 -15.40 11.59 9.88
CA SER A 103 -14.74 10.31 9.64
C SER A 103 -15.45 9.41 8.64
N ALA A 104 -16.79 9.45 8.58
CA ALA A 104 -17.54 8.67 7.60
C ALA A 104 -17.22 9.12 6.17
N ALA A 105 -17.16 10.44 5.94
CA ALA A 105 -16.79 11.00 4.64
C ALA A 105 -15.32 10.69 4.29
N GLY A 106 -14.40 10.82 5.25
CA GLY A 106 -13.01 10.42 5.03
C GLY A 106 -12.85 8.94 4.67
N ALA A 107 -13.62 8.05 5.31
CA ALA A 107 -13.61 6.62 4.99
C ALA A 107 -14.16 6.36 3.59
N ALA A 108 -15.25 7.04 3.20
CA ALA A 108 -15.81 6.97 1.85
C ALA A 108 -14.82 7.46 0.80
N ALA A 109 -14.15 8.59 1.02
CA ALA A 109 -13.13 9.14 0.12
C ALA A 109 -11.99 8.15 -0.12
N ASN A 110 -11.42 7.57 0.95
CA ASN A 110 -10.36 6.56 0.85
C ASN A 110 -10.85 5.31 0.09
N ARG A 111 -12.09 4.86 0.34
CA ARG A 111 -12.66 3.70 -0.34
C ARG A 111 -12.86 3.94 -1.84
N VAL A 112 -13.41 5.08 -2.22
CA VAL A 112 -13.61 5.45 -3.63
C VAL A 112 -12.27 5.57 -4.36
N ALA A 113 -11.28 6.23 -3.74
CA ALA A 113 -9.94 6.34 -4.33
C ALA A 113 -9.32 4.96 -4.59
N LEU A 114 -9.43 4.02 -3.64
CA LEU A 114 -8.92 2.66 -3.79
C LEU A 114 -9.60 1.92 -4.96
N GLU A 115 -10.93 1.91 -4.99
CA GLU A 115 -11.67 1.21 -6.04
C GLU A 115 -11.43 1.82 -7.44
N ALA A 116 -11.30 3.14 -7.53
CA ALA A 116 -10.93 3.81 -8.77
C ALA A 116 -9.54 3.40 -9.25
N CYS A 117 -8.54 3.34 -8.35
CA CYS A 117 -7.19 2.89 -8.69
C CYS A 117 -7.16 1.43 -9.14
N VAL A 118 -7.84 0.53 -8.42
CA VAL A 118 -7.92 -0.89 -8.77
C VAL A 118 -8.62 -1.07 -10.12
N LYS A 119 -9.73 -0.38 -10.37
CA LYS A 119 -10.44 -0.41 -11.65
C LYS A 119 -9.55 0.08 -12.80
N ALA A 120 -8.85 1.19 -12.60
CA ALA A 120 -7.94 1.75 -13.61
C ALA A 120 -6.77 0.79 -13.91
N ARG A 121 -6.14 0.23 -12.88
CA ARG A 121 -5.07 -0.78 -13.02
C ARG A 121 -5.55 -1.99 -13.81
N ASN A 122 -6.72 -2.52 -13.46
CA ASN A 122 -7.29 -3.69 -14.12
C ASN A 122 -7.71 -3.41 -15.58
N ALA A 123 -7.94 -2.13 -15.92
CA ALA A 123 -8.16 -1.67 -17.30
C ALA A 123 -6.84 -1.42 -18.07
N GLY A 124 -5.68 -1.72 -17.49
CA GLY A 124 -4.37 -1.57 -18.12
C GLY A 124 -3.78 -0.17 -18.07
N ARG A 125 -4.33 0.74 -17.24
CA ARG A 125 -3.80 2.10 -17.08
C ARG A 125 -2.52 2.11 -16.26
N GLU A 126 -1.60 3.02 -16.57
CA GLU A 126 -0.37 3.24 -15.82
C GLU A 126 -0.68 4.12 -14.59
N ILE A 127 -1.23 3.51 -13.53
CA ILE A 127 -1.86 4.24 -12.42
C ILE A 127 -0.96 5.26 -11.72
N GLU A 128 0.35 5.06 -11.64
CA GLU A 128 1.26 6.05 -11.06
C GLU A 128 1.42 7.28 -11.96
N LYS A 129 1.51 7.09 -13.29
CA LYS A 129 1.64 8.19 -14.26
C LYS A 129 0.32 8.92 -14.48
N GLU A 130 -0.78 8.18 -14.46
CA GLU A 130 -2.14 8.67 -14.67
C GLU A 130 -2.88 9.01 -13.36
N SER A 131 -2.14 9.09 -12.24
CA SER A 131 -2.67 9.26 -10.87
C SER A 131 -3.72 10.36 -10.76
N ARG A 132 -3.38 11.56 -11.26
CA ARG A 132 -4.25 12.73 -11.15
C ARG A 132 -5.54 12.53 -11.92
N ASP A 133 -5.46 12.03 -13.14
CA ASP A 133 -6.62 11.85 -13.99
C ASP A 133 -7.58 10.80 -13.41
N ILE A 134 -7.04 9.70 -12.86
CA ILE A 134 -7.84 8.66 -12.19
C ILE A 134 -8.62 9.22 -11.01
N LEU A 135 -7.93 9.94 -10.11
CA LEU A 135 -8.56 10.45 -8.88
C LEU A 135 -9.52 11.61 -9.18
N MET A 136 -9.16 12.51 -10.08
CA MET A 136 -10.03 13.62 -10.47
C MET A 136 -11.27 13.14 -11.21
N GLU A 137 -11.19 12.09 -12.02
CA GLU A 137 -12.36 11.48 -12.66
C GLU A 137 -13.31 10.87 -11.62
N ALA A 138 -12.78 10.14 -10.63
CA ALA A 138 -13.58 9.59 -9.56
C ALA A 138 -14.25 10.70 -8.70
N ALA A 139 -13.53 11.80 -8.44
CA ALA A 139 -14.03 12.93 -7.67
C ALA A 139 -15.24 13.64 -8.31
N LYS A 140 -15.41 13.59 -9.63
CA LYS A 140 -16.61 14.12 -10.31
C LYS A 140 -17.91 13.47 -9.81
N HIS A 141 -17.82 12.25 -9.29
CA HIS A 141 -18.94 11.46 -8.81
C HIS A 141 -18.89 11.16 -7.31
N SER A 142 -17.88 11.66 -6.59
CA SER A 142 -17.74 11.49 -5.15
C SER A 142 -17.34 12.83 -4.50
N PRO A 143 -18.32 13.55 -3.92
CA PRO A 143 -18.05 14.80 -3.21
C PRO A 143 -17.06 14.63 -2.05
N GLU A 144 -17.09 13.51 -1.34
CA GLU A 144 -16.15 13.22 -0.26
C GLU A 144 -14.72 13.10 -0.78
N LEU A 145 -14.51 12.39 -1.90
CA LEU A 145 -13.20 12.32 -2.53
C LEU A 145 -12.76 13.68 -3.05
N ALA A 146 -13.65 14.46 -3.67
CA ALA A 146 -13.33 15.80 -4.15
C ALA A 146 -12.78 16.70 -3.03
N ILE A 147 -13.45 16.71 -1.87
CA ILE A 147 -12.99 17.47 -0.70
C ILE A 147 -11.67 16.93 -0.16
N ALA A 148 -11.50 15.60 -0.08
CA ALA A 148 -10.25 15.00 0.39
C ALA A 148 -9.04 15.32 -0.52
N LEU A 149 -9.26 15.62 -1.81
CA LEU A 149 -8.21 15.98 -2.75
C LEU A 149 -7.78 17.46 -2.64
N GLU A 150 -8.62 18.31 -2.04
CA GLU A 150 -8.33 19.74 -1.80
C GLU A 150 -7.49 19.98 -0.54
N THR A 151 -7.38 18.99 0.33
CA THR A 151 -6.64 19.04 1.61
C THR A 151 -5.28 18.37 1.52
#